data_AF-A0A382E259-F1
#
_entry.id   AF-A0A382E259-F1
#
_cell.length_a   1.000
_cell.length_b   1.000
_cell.length_c   1.000
_cell.angle_alpha   90.00
_cell.angle_beta   90.00
_cell.angle_gamma   90.00
#
_symmetry.space_group_name_H-M   'P 1'
#
loop_
_entity.id
_entity.type
_entity.pdbx_description
1 polymer ?
#
loop_
_entity_poly.entity_id
_entity_poly.type
_entity_poly.pdbx_seq_one_letter_code
_entity_poly.pdbx_strand_id
1 'polypeptide(L)'
;MKKIIPLLMVGLVVSCTTTKKSISDPESQQKTSNFVVVDYKNIAQGHGEDYLKVEKFWKPVHQERINDGRMTAWLLLRVVNEEKKDIPYNYITLNVYPDMDKVSNGGATKEDWINAHGAQKYEQEGQKMTALTRKVNNIIRRDLCSTVSSIYSLTKYRIANFMKTAPGQRDAFVESRQGFIQPIFSRMIHDINAPMSGWILNELVTPDGTEKEYDFVSFDLFKDKADIGRAYSNKNYTKLAHPNLSNEEAQAVSNKNRAMRKMVKREIWEVMDYAFKETNINGVWSFSDNKYKPSKLSNSAPLKIIRDGSFMVLHMENGLINHVHAGSTEYDGAKMTEKVNASSKSENNPLGKGFTFNVQPSPNAFLQSGKNPENGTDWNEKWMRATKNTFNRTGIEGVWGRELDDPDRIMV
;
A
#
# COMPACT_ATOMS: atom_id res chain seq x y z
N MET A 1 79.95 21.39 -34.64
CA MET A 1 78.52 21.04 -34.87
C MET A 1 77.66 22.08 -34.17
N LYS A 2 76.91 22.87 -34.94
CA LYS A 2 76.03 23.94 -34.43
C LYS A 2 74.76 23.32 -33.83
N LYS A 3 74.35 23.71 -32.63
CA LYS A 3 72.95 23.57 -32.17
C LYS A 3 72.38 24.95 -31.89
N ILE A 4 71.47 25.32 -32.77
CA ILE A 4 70.65 26.52 -32.79
C ILE A 4 69.33 26.18 -32.09
N ILE A 5 68.84 27.11 -31.26
CA ILE A 5 67.48 27.13 -30.70
C ILE A 5 66.48 27.40 -31.84
N PRO A 6 65.31 26.73 -31.84
CA PRO A 6 64.10 27.49 -32.16
C PRO A 6 62.94 27.24 -31.20
N LEU A 7 62.25 28.35 -31.00
CA LEU A 7 60.93 28.62 -30.44
C LEU A 7 59.82 28.00 -31.32
N LEU A 8 58.75 27.43 -30.75
CA LEU A 8 57.41 27.33 -31.36
C LEU A 8 56.42 26.89 -30.24
N MET A 9 55.52 27.76 -29.77
CA MET A 9 54.20 28.13 -30.30
C MET A 9 53.08 27.53 -29.44
N VAL A 10 52.32 28.48 -28.89
CA VAL A 10 51.10 28.39 -28.09
C VAL A 10 50.05 27.44 -28.69
N GLY A 11 49.49 26.59 -27.84
CA GLY A 11 48.21 25.91 -28.05
C GLY A 11 47.42 25.88 -26.74
N LEU A 12 46.65 26.94 -26.51
CA LEU A 12 45.63 27.02 -25.45
C LEU A 12 44.51 26.02 -25.80
N VAL A 13 44.41 24.92 -25.07
CA VAL A 13 43.18 24.11 -25.04
C VAL A 13 42.50 24.36 -23.71
N VAL A 14 41.55 25.28 -23.73
CA VAL A 14 40.51 25.40 -22.72
C VAL A 14 39.66 24.13 -22.83
N SER A 15 39.65 23.32 -21.78
CA SER A 15 38.60 22.33 -21.56
C SER A 15 38.12 22.47 -20.12
N CYS A 16 37.23 23.43 -19.93
CA CYS A 16 36.24 23.37 -18.87
C CYS A 16 35.35 22.15 -19.12
N THR A 17 35.64 21.04 -18.45
CA THR A 17 34.61 20.04 -18.15
C THR A 17 34.41 20.04 -16.64
N THR A 18 33.58 20.98 -16.20
CA THR A 18 32.87 20.89 -14.93
C THR A 18 32.07 19.60 -14.95
N THR A 19 32.64 18.55 -14.35
CA THR A 19 31.90 17.36 -13.94
C THR A 19 30.94 17.82 -12.85
N LYS A 20 29.74 18.25 -13.26
CA LYS A 20 28.60 18.40 -12.36
C LYS A 20 28.31 17.01 -11.82
N LYS A 21 28.90 16.72 -10.66
CA LYS A 21 28.48 15.70 -9.71
C LYS A 21 26.97 15.87 -9.57
N SER A 22 26.20 14.94 -10.15
CA SER A 22 24.76 14.95 -9.97
C SER A 22 24.52 14.90 -8.47
N ILE A 23 23.76 15.87 -7.98
CA ILE A 23 23.32 15.97 -6.60
C ILE A 23 22.72 14.61 -6.26
N SER A 24 23.41 13.88 -5.39
CA SER A 24 22.91 12.66 -4.77
C SER A 24 21.60 12.98 -4.08
N ASP A 25 20.54 12.25 -4.45
CA ASP A 25 19.25 12.30 -3.76
C ASP A 25 19.46 12.14 -2.23
N PRO A 26 18.72 12.89 -1.42
CA PRO A 26 18.83 12.82 0.03
C PRO A 26 18.32 11.45 0.49
N GLU A 27 19.18 10.76 1.25
CA GLU A 27 18.89 9.56 2.04
C GLU A 27 18.22 8.41 1.27
N SER A 28 19.05 7.46 0.85
CA SER A 28 18.62 6.06 0.80
C SER A 28 18.16 5.67 2.21
N GLN A 29 16.88 5.89 2.52
CA GLN A 29 16.23 5.25 3.65
C GLN A 29 16.52 3.77 3.51
N GLN A 30 17.33 3.24 4.43
CA GLN A 30 17.58 1.82 4.55
C GLN A 30 16.21 1.19 4.74
N LYS A 31 15.66 0.65 3.65
CA LYS A 31 14.29 0.13 3.60
C LYS A 31 14.23 -1.02 4.58
N THR A 32 13.68 -0.80 5.77
CA THR A 32 13.49 -1.85 6.75
C THR A 32 12.54 -2.88 6.14
N SER A 33 13.06 -4.07 5.84
CA SER A 33 12.27 -5.18 5.34
C SER A 33 11.36 -5.68 6.47
N ASN A 34 10.05 -5.60 6.25
CA ASN A 34 9.10 -6.24 7.16
C ASN A 34 9.20 -7.76 7.05
N PHE A 35 8.92 -8.44 8.15
CA PHE A 35 8.72 -9.88 8.21
C PHE A 35 7.22 -10.19 8.23
N VAL A 36 6.80 -11.24 7.53
CA VAL A 36 5.40 -11.64 7.41
C VAL A 36 5.26 -13.09 7.81
N VAL A 37 4.57 -13.34 8.93
CA VAL A 37 4.13 -14.69 9.30
C VAL A 37 2.79 -14.96 8.62
N VAL A 38 2.77 -15.94 7.74
CA VAL A 38 1.61 -16.39 6.98
C VAL A 38 1.07 -17.66 7.61
N ASP A 39 -0.08 -17.58 8.28
CA ASP A 39 -0.77 -18.74 8.84
C ASP A 39 -1.85 -19.20 7.87
N TYR A 40 -1.74 -20.42 7.37
CA TYR A 40 -2.73 -21.07 6.52
C TYR A 40 -3.65 -21.94 7.37
N LYS A 41 -4.95 -21.72 7.25
CA LYS A 41 -5.95 -22.28 8.17
C LYS A 41 -6.98 -23.11 7.44
N ASN A 42 -7.28 -24.28 7.99
CA ASN A 42 -8.38 -25.13 7.56
C ASN A 42 -9.52 -25.04 8.57
N ILE A 43 -10.43 -24.09 8.33
CA ILE A 43 -11.61 -23.92 9.15
C ILE A 43 -12.66 -24.93 8.71
N ALA A 44 -12.99 -25.87 9.58
CA ALA A 44 -13.94 -26.93 9.29
C ALA A 44 -15.33 -26.37 8.91
N GLN A 45 -16.06 -27.11 8.07
CA GLN A 45 -17.41 -26.75 7.64
C GLN A 45 -18.31 -26.54 8.87
N GLY A 46 -19.12 -25.47 8.85
CA GLY A 46 -19.98 -25.08 9.98
C GLY A 46 -19.30 -24.25 11.07
N HIS A 47 -17.96 -24.15 11.09
CA HIS A 47 -17.22 -23.34 12.08
C HIS A 47 -16.81 -21.94 11.57
N GLY A 48 -17.24 -21.55 10.37
CA GLY A 48 -16.89 -20.27 9.77
C GLY A 48 -17.33 -19.06 10.61
N GLU A 49 -18.56 -19.08 11.15
CA GLU A 49 -19.06 -17.99 11.99
C GLU A 49 -18.31 -17.87 13.32
N ASP A 50 -18.07 -18.99 13.99
CA ASP A 50 -17.27 -19.05 15.22
C ASP A 50 -15.84 -18.53 14.98
N TYR A 51 -15.24 -18.90 13.85
CA TYR A 51 -13.91 -18.43 13.47
C TYR A 51 -13.91 -16.92 13.23
N LEU A 52 -14.85 -16.38 12.45
CA LEU A 52 -14.95 -14.93 12.22
C LEU A 52 -15.25 -14.16 13.52
N LYS A 53 -16.02 -14.74 14.44
CA LYS A 53 -16.25 -14.19 15.78
C LYS A 53 -14.95 -14.10 16.57
N VAL A 54 -14.11 -15.14 16.52
CA VAL A 54 -12.79 -15.14 17.15
C VAL A 54 -11.89 -14.07 16.53
N GLU A 55 -11.81 -13.97 15.20
CA GLU A 55 -10.95 -12.97 14.55
C GLU A 55 -11.42 -11.53 14.86
N LYS A 56 -12.73 -11.28 14.89
CA LYS A 56 -13.29 -9.99 15.32
C LYS A 56 -12.91 -9.65 16.77
N PHE A 57 -12.85 -10.65 17.63
CA PHE A 57 -12.43 -10.48 19.02
C PHE A 57 -10.93 -10.19 19.14
N TRP A 58 -10.08 -10.84 18.33
CA TRP A 58 -8.63 -10.64 18.36
C TRP A 58 -8.17 -9.35 17.68
N LYS A 59 -8.93 -8.82 16.71
CA LYS A 59 -8.56 -7.60 15.98
C LYS A 59 -8.20 -6.41 16.90
N PRO A 60 -8.99 -6.03 17.92
CA PRO A 60 -8.59 -4.99 18.87
C PRO A 60 -7.27 -5.29 19.61
N VAL A 61 -7.02 -6.55 19.96
CA VAL A 61 -5.76 -6.98 20.59
C VAL A 61 -4.58 -6.84 19.61
N HIS A 62 -4.79 -7.15 18.33
CA HIS A 62 -3.79 -6.86 17.29
C HIS A 62 -3.55 -5.35 17.16
N GLN A 63 -4.58 -4.52 17.29
CA GLN A 63 -4.45 -3.07 17.25
C GLN A 63 -3.58 -2.54 18.40
N GLU A 64 -3.70 -3.08 19.62
CA GLU A 64 -2.80 -2.71 20.74
C GLU A 64 -1.33 -2.99 20.42
N ARG A 65 -1.04 -4.18 19.90
CA ARG A 65 0.31 -4.58 19.44
C ARG A 65 0.83 -3.72 18.29
N ILE A 66 -0.08 -3.15 17.51
CA ILE A 66 0.26 -2.26 16.40
C ILE A 66 0.55 -0.84 16.91
N ASN A 67 -0.23 -0.38 17.89
CA ASN A 67 -0.09 0.95 18.48
C ASN A 67 1.27 1.12 19.17
N ASP A 68 1.74 0.07 19.86
CA ASP A 68 3.01 0.05 20.58
C ASP A 68 4.22 -0.44 19.76
N GLY A 69 4.03 -0.75 18.48
CA GLY A 69 5.10 -1.09 17.55
C GLY A 69 5.58 -2.54 17.59
N ARG A 70 4.96 -3.44 18.36
CA ARG A 70 5.25 -4.89 18.29
C ARG A 70 4.75 -5.55 17.00
N MET A 71 3.83 -4.93 16.27
CA MET A 71 3.29 -5.40 15.00
C MET A 71 3.12 -4.22 14.05
N THR A 72 3.35 -4.42 12.76
CA THR A 72 3.14 -3.39 11.73
C THR A 72 1.72 -3.45 11.17
N ALA A 73 1.21 -4.66 10.95
CA ALA A 73 -0.13 -4.89 10.43
C ALA A 73 -0.60 -6.32 10.70
N TRP A 74 -1.92 -6.50 10.66
CA TRP A 74 -2.58 -7.78 10.65
C TRP A 74 -3.65 -7.79 9.53
N LEU A 75 -3.73 -8.88 8.77
CA LEU A 75 -4.77 -9.06 7.75
C LEU A 75 -5.40 -10.45 7.90
N LEU A 76 -6.73 -10.50 7.84
CA LEU A 76 -7.51 -11.71 7.66
C LEU A 76 -7.92 -11.85 6.20
N LEU A 77 -7.65 -13.00 5.60
CA LEU A 77 -7.99 -13.29 4.21
C LEU A 77 -8.76 -14.59 4.08
N ARG A 78 -9.65 -14.62 3.09
CA ARG A 78 -10.32 -15.82 2.58
C ARG A 78 -9.65 -16.25 1.28
N VAL A 79 -9.46 -17.55 1.10
CA VAL A 79 -9.01 -18.11 -0.18
C VAL A 79 -10.21 -18.24 -1.10
N VAL A 80 -10.15 -17.59 -2.26
CA VAL A 80 -11.17 -17.68 -3.31
C VAL A 80 -10.87 -18.91 -4.16
N ASN A 81 -11.69 -19.95 -4.02
CA ASN A 81 -11.51 -21.24 -4.68
C ASN A 81 -12.73 -21.63 -5.54
N GLU A 82 -13.06 -20.79 -6.52
CA GLU A 82 -14.25 -20.99 -7.37
C GLU A 82 -14.11 -22.16 -8.32
N GLU A 83 -12.88 -22.45 -8.74
CA GLU A 83 -12.54 -23.60 -9.59
C GLU A 83 -12.47 -24.92 -8.80
N LYS A 84 -12.81 -24.92 -7.50
CA LYS A 84 -12.80 -26.09 -6.61
C LYS A 84 -11.49 -26.89 -6.68
N LYS A 85 -10.36 -26.19 -6.73
CA LYS A 85 -9.02 -26.79 -6.65
C LYS A 85 -8.85 -27.48 -5.30
N ASP A 86 -7.98 -28.48 -5.26
CA ASP A 86 -7.57 -29.11 -4.01
C ASP A 86 -6.63 -28.18 -3.24
N ILE A 87 -7.22 -27.30 -2.43
CA ILE A 87 -6.51 -26.37 -1.54
C ILE A 87 -6.89 -26.73 -0.11
N PRO A 88 -5.93 -27.18 0.73
CA PRO A 88 -6.24 -27.76 2.05
C PRO A 88 -6.59 -26.72 3.12
N TYR A 89 -6.64 -25.43 2.76
CA TYR A 89 -6.94 -24.31 3.65
C TYR A 89 -7.92 -23.34 2.97
N ASN A 90 -8.68 -22.61 3.78
CA ASN A 90 -9.73 -21.70 3.32
C ASN A 90 -9.61 -20.28 3.91
N TYR A 91 -8.84 -20.10 4.97
CA TYR A 91 -8.49 -18.80 5.53
C TYR A 91 -6.98 -18.64 5.70
N ILE A 92 -6.52 -17.40 5.67
CA ILE A 92 -5.12 -17.02 5.88
C ILE A 92 -5.09 -15.82 6.82
N THR A 93 -4.13 -15.78 7.74
CA THR A 93 -3.76 -14.52 8.41
C THR A 93 -2.34 -14.13 8.05
N LEU A 94 -2.15 -12.84 7.75
CA LEU A 94 -0.85 -12.22 7.55
C LEU A 94 -0.54 -11.37 8.78
N ASN A 95 0.46 -11.77 9.57
CA ASN A 95 0.95 -11.03 10.71
C ASN A 95 2.27 -10.36 10.29
N VAL A 96 2.30 -9.04 10.21
CA VAL A 96 3.43 -8.26 9.70
C VAL A 96 4.19 -7.65 10.87
N TYR A 97 5.50 -7.85 10.90
CA TYR A 97 6.40 -7.43 11.98
C TYR A 97 7.53 -6.56 11.43
N PRO A 98 8.02 -5.59 12.22
CA PRO A 98 9.13 -4.73 11.79
C PRO A 98 10.48 -5.46 11.77
N ASP A 99 10.63 -6.51 12.60
CA ASP A 99 11.88 -7.26 12.76
C ASP A 99 11.65 -8.67 13.34
N MET A 100 12.71 -9.48 13.37
CA MET A 100 12.69 -10.87 13.85
C MET A 100 12.54 -11.01 15.38
N ASP A 101 12.95 -10.00 16.17
CA ASP A 101 12.68 -10.00 17.61
C ASP A 101 11.17 -9.92 17.84
N LYS A 102 10.47 -9.05 17.11
CA LYS A 102 9.02 -8.93 17.20
C LYS A 102 8.26 -10.14 16.65
N VAL A 103 8.81 -10.85 15.66
CA VAL A 103 8.26 -12.15 15.26
C VAL A 103 8.26 -13.14 16.43
N SER A 104 9.34 -13.17 17.21
CA SER A 104 9.54 -14.16 18.28
C SER A 104 8.87 -13.76 19.60
N ASN A 105 8.95 -12.48 19.95
CA ASN A 105 8.61 -11.95 21.27
C ASN A 105 7.44 -10.95 21.24
N GLY A 106 6.94 -10.59 20.06
CA GLY A 106 5.87 -9.60 19.89
C GLY A 106 4.46 -10.14 20.07
N GLY A 107 4.29 -11.32 20.67
CA GLY A 107 2.99 -11.97 20.89
C GLY A 107 2.03 -11.16 21.77
N ALA A 108 0.74 -11.54 21.78
CA ALA A 108 -0.27 -10.88 22.59
C ALA A 108 -0.09 -11.20 24.08
N THR A 109 -0.23 -10.18 24.93
CA THR A 109 -0.15 -10.27 26.40
C THR A 109 -1.53 -10.18 27.04
N LYS A 110 -1.63 -10.45 28.35
CA LYS A 110 -2.86 -10.20 29.13
C LYS A 110 -3.25 -8.72 29.13
N GLU A 111 -2.27 -7.83 29.16
CA GLU A 111 -2.49 -6.38 29.18
C GLU A 111 -3.12 -5.91 27.87
N ASP A 112 -2.66 -6.43 26.73
CA ASP A 112 -3.24 -6.13 25.41
C ASP A 112 -4.74 -6.44 25.36
N TRP A 113 -5.15 -7.55 25.99
CA TRP A 113 -6.56 -7.93 26.07
C TRP A 113 -7.37 -6.98 26.95
N ILE A 114 -6.81 -6.60 28.11
CA ILE A 114 -7.46 -5.68 29.04
C ILE A 114 -7.61 -4.30 28.39
N ASN A 115 -6.60 -3.82 27.69
CA ASN A 115 -6.66 -2.54 26.97
C ASN A 115 -7.69 -2.58 25.83
N ALA A 116 -7.71 -3.69 25.08
CA ALA A 116 -8.61 -3.86 23.95
C ALA A 116 -10.09 -4.03 24.33
N HIS A 117 -10.39 -4.68 25.45
CA HIS A 117 -11.76 -5.12 25.79
C HIS A 117 -12.27 -4.67 27.16
N GLY A 118 -11.39 -4.16 28.02
CA GLY A 118 -11.64 -3.88 29.44
C GLY A 118 -11.42 -5.11 30.34
N ALA A 119 -10.99 -4.85 31.58
CA ALA A 119 -10.67 -5.89 32.57
C ALA A 119 -11.87 -6.80 32.87
N GLN A 120 -13.07 -6.23 33.05
CA GLN A 120 -14.28 -6.99 33.33
C GLN A 120 -14.61 -7.99 32.21
N LYS A 121 -14.52 -7.58 30.95
CA LYS A 121 -14.82 -8.45 29.81
C LYS A 121 -13.74 -9.53 29.66
N TYR A 122 -12.49 -9.21 29.92
CA TYR A 122 -11.41 -10.21 29.97
C TYR A 122 -11.70 -11.31 30.99
N GLU A 123 -12.12 -10.96 32.20
CA GLU A 123 -12.44 -11.94 33.26
C GLU A 123 -13.65 -12.82 32.89
N GLN A 124 -14.68 -12.22 32.28
CA GLN A 124 -15.94 -12.93 31.97
C GLN A 124 -15.85 -13.79 30.70
N GLU A 125 -15.16 -13.31 29.66
CA GLU A 125 -15.16 -13.90 28.32
C GLU A 125 -13.79 -14.38 27.85
N GLY A 126 -12.69 -13.91 28.46
CA GLY A 126 -11.35 -14.12 27.90
C GLY A 126 -10.95 -15.60 27.81
N GLN A 127 -11.27 -16.38 28.84
CA GLN A 127 -11.03 -17.83 28.83
C GLN A 127 -11.90 -18.54 27.79
N LYS A 128 -13.18 -18.16 27.68
CA LYS A 128 -14.12 -18.72 26.70
C LYS A 128 -13.66 -18.45 25.26
N MET A 129 -13.25 -17.22 24.97
CA MET A 129 -12.73 -16.84 23.65
C MET A 129 -11.40 -17.53 23.34
N THR A 130 -10.53 -17.71 24.33
CA THR A 130 -9.29 -18.49 24.17
C THR A 130 -9.59 -19.95 23.85
N ALA A 131 -10.53 -20.57 24.56
CA ALA A 131 -10.96 -21.95 24.31
C ALA A 131 -11.60 -22.10 22.92
N LEU A 132 -12.46 -21.15 22.53
CA LEU A 132 -13.06 -21.11 21.19
C LEU A 132 -11.98 -20.96 20.12
N THR A 133 -11.00 -20.07 20.32
CA THR A 133 -9.86 -19.90 19.41
C THR A 133 -9.14 -21.22 19.20
N ARG A 134 -8.76 -21.94 20.26
CA ARG A 134 -8.09 -23.25 20.15
C ARG A 134 -8.94 -24.28 19.40
N LYS A 135 -10.26 -24.22 19.56
CA LYS A 135 -11.20 -25.13 18.90
C LYS A 135 -11.30 -24.88 17.39
N VAL A 136 -11.38 -23.61 16.96
CA VAL A 136 -11.74 -23.28 15.57
C VAL A 136 -10.56 -22.76 14.73
N ASN A 137 -9.51 -22.21 15.34
CA ASN A 137 -8.36 -21.63 14.64
C ASN A 137 -7.32 -22.70 14.28
N ASN A 138 -7.70 -23.62 13.38
CA ASN A 138 -6.85 -24.72 12.94
C ASN A 138 -5.83 -24.25 11.89
N ILE A 139 -4.63 -23.89 12.35
CA ILE A 139 -3.48 -23.54 11.50
C ILE A 139 -2.79 -24.83 11.06
N ILE A 140 -2.80 -25.11 9.76
CA ILE A 140 -2.22 -26.34 9.19
C ILE A 140 -0.85 -26.13 8.53
N ARG A 141 -0.49 -24.87 8.26
CA ARG A 141 0.83 -24.49 7.74
C ARG A 141 1.15 -23.07 8.20
N ARG A 142 2.40 -22.84 8.56
CA ARG A 142 2.95 -21.51 8.86
C ARG A 142 4.22 -21.29 8.05
N ASP A 143 4.23 -20.19 7.32
CA ASP A 143 5.39 -19.73 6.56
C ASP A 143 5.86 -18.37 7.10
N LEU A 144 7.16 -18.14 7.12
CA LEU A 144 7.76 -16.85 7.46
C LEU A 144 8.38 -16.26 6.21
N CYS A 145 8.06 -15.02 5.88
CA CYS A 145 8.63 -14.34 4.73
C CYS A 145 9.29 -13.01 5.12
N SER A 146 10.25 -12.53 4.33
CA SER A 146 10.73 -11.16 4.35
C SER A 146 10.24 -10.41 3.11
N THR A 147 9.89 -9.12 3.25
CA THR A 147 9.51 -8.29 2.11
C THR A 147 10.76 -7.73 1.43
N VAL A 148 10.98 -8.15 0.18
CA VAL A 148 12.12 -7.76 -0.67
C VAL A 148 11.82 -6.49 -1.45
N SER A 149 10.60 -6.38 -1.99
CA SER A 149 10.18 -5.21 -2.74
C SER A 149 8.67 -5.03 -2.66
N SER A 150 8.20 -3.80 -2.79
CA SER A 150 6.76 -3.52 -2.71
C SER A 150 6.44 -2.14 -3.25
N ILE A 151 5.31 -2.05 -3.95
CA ILE A 151 4.50 -0.86 -4.19
C ILE A 151 3.18 -1.18 -3.51
N TYR A 152 3.14 -1.02 -2.18
CA TYR A 152 2.03 -1.51 -1.38
C TYR A 152 0.83 -0.57 -1.47
N SER A 153 -0.35 -1.19 -1.57
CA SER A 153 -1.66 -0.56 -1.50
C SER A 153 -2.58 -1.53 -0.76
N LEU A 154 -3.35 -1.07 0.22
CA LEU A 154 -4.28 -1.95 0.94
C LEU A 154 -5.52 -2.21 0.09
N THR A 155 -5.48 -3.25 -0.74
CA THR A 155 -6.59 -3.61 -1.63
C THR A 155 -7.38 -4.81 -1.12
N LYS A 156 -8.61 -4.98 -1.64
CA LYS A 156 -9.50 -6.07 -1.24
C LYS A 156 -9.07 -7.42 -1.82
N TYR A 157 -8.56 -7.48 -3.04
CA TYR A 157 -8.18 -8.75 -3.67
C TYR A 157 -6.70 -8.78 -4.00
N ARG A 158 -6.13 -9.98 -4.01
CA ARG A 158 -4.75 -10.21 -4.43
C ARG A 158 -4.56 -11.56 -5.10
N ILE A 159 -3.70 -11.60 -6.11
CA ILE A 159 -3.20 -12.85 -6.70
C ILE A 159 -1.88 -13.20 -6.02
N ALA A 160 -1.85 -14.30 -5.28
CA ALA A 160 -0.64 -14.87 -4.70
C ALA A 160 0.04 -15.77 -5.74
N ASN A 161 1.23 -15.36 -6.18
CA ASN A 161 2.05 -16.04 -7.17
C ASN A 161 3.23 -16.71 -6.47
N PHE A 162 3.19 -18.02 -6.30
CA PHE A 162 4.26 -18.79 -5.67
C PHE A 162 5.30 -19.20 -6.70
N MET A 163 6.57 -18.98 -6.41
CA MET A 163 7.67 -19.11 -7.37
C MET A 163 8.85 -19.83 -6.74
N LYS A 164 9.44 -20.78 -7.49
CA LYS A 164 10.71 -21.43 -7.18
C LYS A 164 11.77 -20.89 -8.12
N THR A 165 12.91 -20.46 -7.61
CA THR A 165 14.04 -20.02 -8.44
C THR A 165 14.84 -21.21 -8.95
N ALA A 166 15.43 -21.07 -10.13
CA ALA A 166 16.42 -22.05 -10.59
C ALA A 166 17.68 -21.97 -9.70
N PRO A 167 18.45 -23.08 -9.55
CA PRO A 167 19.65 -23.10 -8.73
C PRO A 167 20.61 -21.94 -9.06
N GLY A 168 21.05 -21.22 -8.04
CA GLY A 168 21.96 -20.07 -8.17
C GLY A 168 21.35 -18.82 -8.81
N GLN A 169 20.06 -18.80 -9.13
CA GLN A 169 19.39 -17.63 -9.75
C GLN A 169 18.70 -16.70 -8.75
N ARG A 170 18.77 -16.97 -7.44
CA ARG A 170 18.08 -16.21 -6.40
C ARG A 170 18.41 -14.72 -6.43
N ASP A 171 19.69 -14.36 -6.41
CA ASP A 171 20.12 -12.95 -6.39
C ASP A 171 19.78 -12.23 -7.70
N ALA A 172 20.11 -12.85 -8.84
CA ALA A 172 19.78 -12.32 -10.16
C ALA A 172 18.26 -12.13 -10.36
N PHE A 173 17.45 -13.01 -9.77
CA PHE A 173 16.00 -12.88 -9.77
C PHE A 173 15.55 -11.67 -8.96
N VAL A 174 16.06 -11.49 -7.74
CA VAL A 174 15.73 -10.34 -6.88
C VAL A 174 16.14 -9.02 -7.55
N GLU A 175 17.38 -8.93 -8.04
CA GLU A 175 17.89 -7.75 -8.76
C GLU A 175 17.02 -7.43 -9.98
N SER A 176 16.67 -8.44 -10.79
CA SER A 176 15.81 -8.24 -11.95
C SER A 176 14.39 -7.81 -11.55
N ARG A 177 13.84 -8.32 -10.45
CA ARG A 177 12.52 -7.90 -9.96
C ARG A 177 12.52 -6.46 -9.45
N GLN A 178 13.58 -6.03 -8.78
CA GLN A 178 13.71 -4.66 -8.26
C GLN A 178 14.07 -3.66 -9.36
N GLY A 179 15.07 -3.97 -10.21
CA GLY A 179 15.58 -3.04 -11.20
C GLY A 179 14.79 -2.99 -12.51
N PHE A 180 14.18 -4.11 -12.93
CA PHE A 180 13.46 -4.18 -14.21
C PHE A 180 11.94 -4.22 -14.03
N ILE A 181 11.42 -5.14 -13.20
CA ILE A 181 9.96 -5.35 -13.10
C ILE A 181 9.26 -4.28 -12.25
N GLN A 182 9.81 -3.91 -11.10
CA GLN A 182 9.16 -2.94 -10.21
C GLN A 182 8.92 -1.57 -10.88
N PRO A 183 9.84 -1.02 -11.71
CA PRO A 183 9.56 0.19 -12.49
C PRO A 183 8.40 0.05 -13.47
N ILE A 184 8.29 -1.10 -14.16
CA ILE A 184 7.18 -1.40 -15.07
C ILE A 184 5.86 -1.43 -14.29
N PHE A 185 5.83 -2.15 -13.18
CA PHE A 185 4.64 -2.23 -12.33
C PHE A 185 4.29 -0.88 -11.71
N SER A 186 5.27 -0.05 -11.40
CA SER A 186 5.02 1.34 -10.98
C SER A 186 4.28 2.12 -12.06
N ARG A 187 4.71 2.04 -13.33
CA ARG A 187 3.98 2.68 -14.44
C ARG A 187 2.56 2.15 -14.58
N MET A 188 2.37 0.83 -14.45
CA MET A 188 1.05 0.21 -14.51
C MET A 188 0.14 0.69 -13.38
N ILE A 189 0.61 0.63 -12.13
CA ILE A 189 -0.18 0.98 -10.94
C ILE A 189 -0.58 2.46 -10.95
N HIS A 190 0.26 3.35 -11.48
CA HIS A 190 -0.08 4.77 -11.59
C HIS A 190 -0.97 5.10 -12.79
N ASP A 191 -1.29 4.14 -13.66
CA ASP A 191 -2.25 4.32 -14.73
C ASP A 191 -3.69 4.07 -14.23
N ILE A 192 -4.51 5.11 -14.29
CA ILE A 192 -5.92 5.06 -13.88
C ILE A 192 -6.75 4.02 -14.64
N ASN A 193 -6.30 3.58 -15.82
CA ASN A 193 -7.00 2.57 -16.60
C ASN A 193 -6.50 1.14 -16.31
N ALA A 194 -5.32 0.95 -15.75
CA ALA A 194 -4.71 -0.37 -15.51
C ALA A 194 -5.29 -1.10 -14.28
N PRO A 195 -5.65 -2.39 -14.35
CA PRO A 195 -6.35 -3.09 -13.26
C PRO A 195 -5.57 -3.23 -11.94
N MET A 196 -4.25 -3.30 -12.00
CA MET A 196 -3.41 -3.50 -10.81
C MET A 196 -3.28 -2.20 -9.99
N SER A 197 -3.45 -2.28 -8.67
CA SER A 197 -3.34 -1.15 -7.74
C SER A 197 -2.15 -1.26 -6.78
N GLY A 198 -1.40 -2.36 -6.82
CA GLY A 198 -0.23 -2.55 -5.99
C GLY A 198 0.49 -3.86 -6.30
N TRP A 199 1.71 -3.99 -5.79
CA TRP A 199 2.52 -5.19 -5.93
C TRP A 199 3.45 -5.41 -4.74
N ILE A 200 3.68 -6.67 -4.38
CA ILE A 200 4.61 -7.06 -3.31
C ILE A 200 5.43 -8.26 -3.79
N LEU A 201 6.72 -8.30 -3.46
CA LEU A 201 7.57 -9.48 -3.53
C LEU A 201 8.07 -9.83 -2.14
N ASN A 202 7.68 -11.02 -1.70
CA ASN A 202 8.16 -11.62 -0.48
C ASN A 202 9.04 -12.83 -0.81
N GLU A 203 10.07 -13.02 -0.01
CA GLU A 203 10.94 -14.19 -0.01
C GLU A 203 10.66 -15.02 1.23
N LEU A 204 10.65 -16.34 1.07
CA LEU A 204 10.49 -17.27 2.18
C LEU A 204 11.78 -17.32 3.00
N VAL A 205 11.65 -17.18 4.32
CA VAL A 205 12.74 -17.34 5.27
C VAL A 205 12.75 -18.79 5.74
N THR A 206 13.88 -19.48 5.55
CA THR A 206 14.11 -20.86 5.98
C THR A 206 15.26 -20.93 6.98
N PRO A 207 15.03 -20.66 8.28
CA PRO A 207 16.10 -20.59 9.28
C PRO A 207 16.91 -21.88 9.45
N ASP A 208 16.29 -23.03 9.16
CA ASP A 208 16.86 -24.36 9.26
C ASP A 208 17.44 -24.87 7.93
N GLY A 209 17.38 -24.07 6.86
CA GLY A 209 17.81 -24.45 5.52
C GLY A 209 16.92 -25.52 4.86
N THR A 210 15.76 -25.85 5.44
CA THR A 210 14.85 -26.86 4.88
C THR A 210 14.37 -26.41 3.50
N GLU A 211 14.53 -27.27 2.49
CA GLU A 211 14.02 -26.99 1.16
C GLU A 211 12.48 -26.92 1.16
N LYS A 212 11.95 -25.87 0.54
CA LYS A 212 10.52 -25.63 0.40
C LYS A 212 10.13 -25.67 -1.08
N GLU A 213 8.85 -25.95 -1.32
CA GLU A 213 8.26 -26.06 -2.66
C GLU A 213 8.42 -24.77 -3.49
N TYR A 214 8.55 -23.61 -2.82
CA TYR A 214 8.76 -22.30 -3.42
C TYR A 214 9.74 -21.48 -2.59
N ASP A 215 10.38 -20.50 -3.21
CA ASP A 215 11.32 -19.59 -2.56
C ASP A 215 10.71 -18.19 -2.39
N PHE A 216 9.80 -17.80 -3.28
CA PHE A 216 9.17 -16.47 -3.29
C PHE A 216 7.66 -16.55 -3.43
N VAL A 217 6.97 -15.57 -2.86
CA VAL A 217 5.57 -15.27 -3.16
C VAL A 217 5.45 -13.81 -3.54
N SER A 218 4.87 -13.52 -4.72
CA SER A 218 4.50 -12.15 -5.06
C SER A 218 2.99 -11.97 -5.03
N PHE A 219 2.55 -10.78 -4.62
CA PHE A 219 1.15 -10.40 -4.58
C PHE A 219 0.88 -9.31 -5.61
N ASP A 220 0.02 -9.61 -6.57
CA ASP A 220 -0.56 -8.60 -7.45
C ASP A 220 -1.85 -8.12 -6.81
N LEU A 221 -1.98 -6.82 -6.52
CA LEU A 221 -3.03 -6.27 -5.66
C LEU A 221 -4.11 -5.56 -6.51
N PHE A 222 -5.38 -5.87 -6.24
CA PHE A 222 -6.54 -5.39 -7.00
C PHE A 222 -7.62 -4.84 -6.08
N LYS A 223 -8.18 -3.68 -6.43
CA LYS A 223 -9.29 -3.07 -5.71
C LYS A 223 -10.54 -3.94 -5.78
N ASP A 224 -10.89 -4.36 -6.99
CA ASP A 224 -12.12 -5.11 -7.28
C ASP A 224 -11.82 -6.48 -7.90
N LYS A 225 -12.71 -7.44 -7.66
CA LYS A 225 -12.56 -8.80 -8.21
C LYS A 225 -12.59 -8.79 -9.74
N ALA A 226 -13.39 -7.91 -10.34
CA ALA A 226 -13.51 -7.79 -11.79
C ALA A 226 -12.23 -7.26 -12.47
N ASP A 227 -11.31 -6.63 -11.71
CA ASP A 227 -10.00 -6.26 -12.24
C ASP A 227 -9.08 -7.48 -12.40
N ILE A 228 -9.36 -8.59 -11.71
CA ILE A 228 -8.64 -9.85 -11.89
C ILE A 228 -8.95 -10.39 -13.28
N GLY A 229 -7.93 -10.46 -14.13
CA GLY A 229 -8.06 -10.93 -15.50
C GLY A 229 -8.52 -9.86 -16.50
N ARG A 230 -8.79 -8.63 -16.05
CA ARG A 230 -9.05 -7.50 -16.96
C ARG A 230 -7.81 -7.23 -17.80
N ALA A 231 -8.02 -7.00 -19.10
CA ALA A 231 -6.93 -6.64 -19.99
C ALA A 231 -6.28 -5.32 -19.57
N TYR A 232 -4.96 -5.24 -19.71
CA TYR A 232 -4.24 -3.98 -19.57
C TYR A 232 -4.54 -3.06 -20.75
N SER A 233 -4.28 -1.76 -20.57
CA SER A 233 -4.31 -0.82 -21.69
C SER A 233 -3.31 -1.23 -22.77
N ASN A 234 -3.47 -0.70 -23.99
CA ASN A 234 -2.55 -0.92 -25.11
C ASN A 234 -1.20 -0.18 -24.97
N LYS A 235 -0.86 0.34 -23.78
CA LYS A 235 0.38 1.08 -23.51
C LYS A 235 1.58 0.15 -23.34
N ASN A 236 2.75 0.56 -23.83
CA ASN A 236 4.00 -0.14 -23.59
C ASN A 236 4.63 0.30 -22.27
N TYR A 237 4.14 -0.24 -21.16
CA TYR A 237 4.68 0.06 -19.82
C TYR A 237 6.18 -0.25 -19.67
N THR A 238 6.70 -1.19 -20.47
CA THR A 238 8.13 -1.49 -20.49
C THR A 238 8.93 -0.34 -21.04
N LYS A 239 8.52 0.25 -22.17
CA LYS A 239 9.17 1.43 -22.75
C LYS A 239 9.04 2.66 -21.85
N LEU A 240 7.89 2.84 -21.21
CA LEU A 240 7.66 3.93 -20.25
C LEU A 240 8.55 3.84 -19.00
N ALA A 241 8.89 2.61 -18.57
CA ALA A 241 9.76 2.38 -17.43
C ALA A 241 11.25 2.41 -17.83
N HIS A 242 11.58 1.93 -19.02
CA HIS A 242 12.94 1.75 -19.52
C HIS A 242 13.10 2.38 -20.91
N PRO A 243 13.05 3.71 -21.03
CA PRO A 243 13.03 4.39 -22.34
C PRO A 243 14.32 4.20 -23.13
N ASN A 244 15.42 3.88 -22.46
CA ASN A 244 16.73 3.67 -23.08
C ASN A 244 16.93 2.27 -23.66
N LEU A 245 16.07 1.30 -23.31
CA LEU A 245 16.15 -0.04 -23.89
C LEU A 245 15.45 -0.08 -25.25
N SER A 246 16.05 -0.82 -26.18
CA SER A 246 15.35 -1.29 -27.38
C SER A 246 14.26 -2.30 -27.00
N ASN A 247 13.32 -2.57 -27.92
CA ASN A 247 12.28 -3.57 -27.69
C ASN A 247 12.89 -4.98 -27.56
N GLU A 248 13.93 -5.29 -28.34
CA GLU A 248 14.65 -6.55 -28.33
C GLU A 248 15.38 -6.75 -27.00
N GLU A 249 16.08 -5.72 -26.51
CA GLU A 249 16.78 -5.76 -25.22
C GLU A 249 15.80 -5.97 -24.07
N ALA A 250 14.71 -5.21 -24.05
CA ALA A 250 13.67 -5.35 -23.04
C ALA A 250 13.02 -6.74 -23.06
N GLN A 251 12.77 -7.29 -24.26
CA GLN A 251 12.24 -8.64 -24.42
C GLN A 251 13.23 -9.70 -23.93
N ALA A 252 14.53 -9.54 -24.19
CA ALA A 252 15.57 -10.43 -23.70
C ALA A 252 15.65 -10.43 -22.16
N VAL A 253 15.59 -9.25 -21.53
CA VAL A 253 15.56 -9.14 -20.06
C VAL A 253 14.30 -9.80 -19.48
N SER A 254 13.14 -9.58 -20.10
CA SER A 254 11.88 -10.22 -19.71
C SER A 254 11.93 -11.75 -19.83
N ASN A 255 12.51 -12.27 -20.91
CA ASN A 255 12.74 -13.72 -21.11
C ASN A 255 13.66 -14.30 -20.05
N LYS A 256 14.79 -13.63 -19.78
CA LYS A 256 15.73 -14.03 -18.73
C LYS A 256 15.05 -14.04 -17.36
N ASN A 257 14.29 -12.99 -17.03
CA ASN A 257 13.53 -12.90 -15.80
C ASN A 257 12.55 -14.07 -15.64
N ARG A 258 11.85 -14.47 -16.71
CA ARG A 258 10.96 -15.65 -16.70
C ARG A 258 11.74 -16.95 -16.51
N ALA A 259 12.88 -17.12 -17.18
CA ALA A 259 13.70 -18.33 -17.09
C ALA A 259 14.35 -18.55 -15.71
N MET A 260 14.53 -17.48 -14.91
CA MET A 260 15.08 -17.57 -13.55
C MET A 260 14.15 -18.30 -12.56
N ARG A 261 12.88 -18.53 -12.90
CA ARG A 261 11.89 -19.07 -11.98
C ARG A 261 10.88 -20.00 -12.63
N LYS A 262 10.35 -20.92 -11.85
CA LYS A 262 9.15 -21.69 -12.15
C LYS A 262 7.99 -21.15 -11.31
N MET A 263 6.82 -21.00 -11.94
CA MET A 263 5.56 -20.80 -11.22
C MET A 263 5.14 -22.12 -10.58
N VAL A 264 5.03 -22.13 -9.25
CA VAL A 264 4.64 -23.30 -8.47
C VAL A 264 3.12 -23.39 -8.43
N LYS A 265 2.47 -22.30 -8.00
CA LYS A 265 1.01 -22.19 -7.98
C LYS A 265 0.55 -20.74 -7.94
N ARG A 266 -0.74 -20.54 -8.21
CA ARG A 266 -1.42 -19.25 -8.15
C ARG A 266 -2.74 -19.37 -7.41
N GLU A 267 -2.97 -18.46 -6.48
CA GLU A 267 -4.20 -18.40 -5.67
C GLU A 267 -4.76 -16.97 -5.67
N ILE A 268 -6.06 -16.84 -5.48
CA ILE A 268 -6.72 -15.55 -5.28
C ILE A 268 -7.12 -15.46 -3.80
N TRP A 269 -6.69 -14.40 -3.13
CA TRP A 269 -7.05 -14.14 -1.74
C TRP A 269 -7.87 -12.85 -1.64
N GLU A 270 -8.92 -12.88 -0.83
CA GLU A 270 -9.77 -11.73 -0.51
C GLU A 270 -9.50 -11.30 0.93
N VAL A 271 -9.15 -10.03 1.12
CA VAL A 271 -9.03 -9.40 2.43
C VAL A 271 -10.42 -9.21 3.02
N MET A 272 -10.67 -9.87 4.14
CA MET A 272 -11.92 -9.83 4.88
C MET A 272 -11.87 -8.79 5.99
N ASP A 273 -10.73 -8.67 6.67
CA ASP A 273 -10.50 -7.69 7.73
C ASP A 273 -9.00 -7.38 7.86
N TYR A 274 -8.67 -6.31 8.57
CA TYR A 274 -7.30 -5.86 8.80
C TYR A 274 -7.19 -4.95 10.03
N ALA A 275 -5.95 -4.79 10.51
CA ALA A 275 -5.53 -3.78 11.49
C ALA A 275 -4.15 -3.27 11.08
N PHE A 276 -3.93 -1.95 11.18
CA PHE A 276 -2.64 -1.31 10.92
C PHE A 276 -2.62 0.07 11.60
N LYS A 277 -1.42 0.62 11.80
CA LYS A 277 -1.25 2.00 12.27
C LYS A 277 -1.18 2.91 11.07
N GLU A 278 -2.27 3.62 10.77
CA GLU A 278 -2.22 4.73 9.81
C GLU A 278 -1.86 6.00 10.55
N THR A 279 -0.70 6.57 10.28
CA THR A 279 -0.35 7.92 10.76
C THR A 279 -0.46 8.95 9.65
N ASN A 280 -0.89 8.54 8.45
CA ASN A 280 -0.88 9.38 7.27
C ASN A 280 -2.16 9.25 6.44
N ILE A 281 -3.02 10.27 6.55
CA ILE A 281 -4.25 10.42 5.75
C ILE A 281 -4.03 11.29 4.50
N ASN A 282 -2.78 11.51 4.09
CA ASN A 282 -2.49 12.27 2.89
C ASN A 282 -3.22 11.68 1.68
N GLY A 283 -3.73 12.59 0.86
CA GLY A 283 -4.42 12.27 -0.37
C GLY A 283 -5.49 13.26 -0.75
N VAL A 284 -6.13 12.97 -1.87
CA VAL A 284 -7.28 13.68 -2.42
C VAL A 284 -8.52 12.81 -2.16
N TRP A 285 -9.50 13.42 -1.53
CA TRP A 285 -10.68 12.80 -1.00
C TRP A 285 -11.92 13.51 -1.52
N SER A 286 -13.01 12.78 -1.70
CA SER A 286 -14.32 13.31 -2.12
C SER A 286 -15.42 12.68 -1.28
N PHE A 287 -16.55 13.34 -1.10
CA PHE A 287 -17.67 12.76 -0.34
C PHE A 287 -18.21 11.46 -0.97
N SER A 288 -18.68 10.55 -0.11
CA SER A 288 -19.08 9.19 -0.51
C SER A 288 -20.31 9.08 -1.41
N ASP A 289 -21.13 10.12 -1.49
CA ASP A 289 -22.28 10.23 -2.38
C ASP A 289 -21.91 10.71 -3.80
N ASN A 290 -20.63 11.03 -4.03
CA ASN A 290 -20.14 11.43 -5.34
C ASN A 290 -20.12 10.24 -6.31
N LYS A 291 -21.25 10.00 -6.98
CA LYS A 291 -21.27 9.16 -8.18
C LYS A 291 -20.71 10.00 -9.31
N TYR A 292 -19.42 9.85 -9.60
CA TYR A 292 -18.84 10.40 -10.83
C TYR A 292 -19.65 9.90 -12.02
N LYS A 293 -20.40 10.80 -12.65
CA LYS A 293 -21.12 10.52 -13.89
C LYS A 293 -20.33 11.18 -15.02
N PRO A 294 -19.76 10.40 -15.96
CA PRO A 294 -19.21 10.96 -17.19
C PRO A 294 -20.27 11.87 -17.85
N SER A 295 -19.81 12.95 -18.49
CA SER A 295 -20.61 13.91 -19.28
C SER A 295 -21.68 14.75 -18.57
N LYS A 296 -21.75 14.74 -17.23
CA LYS A 296 -22.55 15.73 -16.49
C LYS A 296 -21.66 16.63 -15.63
N LEU A 297 -21.75 17.94 -15.84
CA LEU A 297 -21.26 18.99 -14.93
C LEU A 297 -21.93 18.92 -13.52
N SER A 298 -22.80 17.94 -13.28
CA SER A 298 -23.46 17.70 -11.99
C SER A 298 -22.56 17.01 -10.95
N ASN A 299 -21.27 16.82 -11.22
CA ASN A 299 -20.33 16.27 -10.24
C ASN A 299 -19.96 17.39 -9.27
N SER A 300 -20.65 17.43 -8.13
CA SER A 300 -20.73 18.57 -7.20
C SER A 300 -20.30 18.20 -5.78
N ALA A 301 -19.47 17.17 -5.60
CA ALA A 301 -19.05 16.80 -4.25
C ALA A 301 -17.78 17.54 -3.86
N PRO A 302 -17.69 18.06 -2.63
CA PRO A 302 -16.46 18.66 -2.14
C PRO A 302 -15.24 17.75 -2.30
N LEU A 303 -14.09 18.36 -2.56
CA LEU A 303 -12.78 17.71 -2.57
C LEU A 303 -11.98 18.17 -1.38
N LYS A 304 -11.39 17.24 -0.63
CA LYS A 304 -10.45 17.52 0.47
C LYS A 304 -9.07 16.98 0.07
N ILE A 305 -8.06 17.83 0.12
CA ILE A 305 -6.66 17.49 -0.14
C ILE A 305 -5.94 17.57 1.21
N ILE A 306 -5.20 16.53 1.57
CA ILE A 306 -4.37 16.49 2.78
C ILE A 306 -2.94 16.14 2.37
N ARG A 307 -1.95 16.95 2.80
CA ARG A 307 -0.54 16.73 2.51
C ARG A 307 0.34 17.41 3.54
N ASP A 308 1.28 16.67 4.15
CA ASP A 308 2.34 17.20 5.04
C ASP A 308 1.83 18.19 6.09
N GLY A 309 0.81 17.77 6.85
CA GLY A 309 0.24 18.61 7.89
C GLY A 309 -0.49 19.86 7.38
N SER A 310 -0.84 19.89 6.08
CA SER A 310 -1.69 20.90 5.46
C SER A 310 -2.93 20.26 4.85
N PHE A 311 -4.02 21.03 4.79
CA PHE A 311 -5.23 20.61 4.10
C PHE A 311 -5.86 21.76 3.28
N MET A 312 -6.63 21.39 2.28
CA MET A 312 -7.48 22.29 1.50
C MET A 312 -8.80 21.58 1.18
N VAL A 313 -9.93 22.28 1.31
CA VAL A 313 -11.23 21.80 0.89
C VAL A 313 -11.81 22.72 -0.18
N LEU A 314 -12.12 22.14 -1.34
CA LEU A 314 -12.83 22.78 -2.44
C LEU A 314 -14.30 22.37 -2.35
N HIS A 315 -15.18 23.32 -2.03
CA HIS A 315 -16.62 23.07 -2.04
C HIS A 315 -17.13 23.33 -3.44
N MET A 316 -17.57 22.26 -4.11
CA MET A 316 -18.05 22.33 -5.48
C MET A 316 -19.57 22.23 -5.52
N GLU A 317 -20.22 22.98 -6.40
CA GLU A 317 -21.63 22.86 -6.70
C GLU A 317 -21.87 23.19 -8.18
N ASN A 318 -22.56 22.30 -8.90
CA ASN A 318 -22.91 22.45 -10.32
C ASN A 318 -21.68 22.74 -11.23
N GLY A 319 -20.54 22.12 -10.91
CA GLY A 319 -19.29 22.28 -11.65
C GLY A 319 -18.54 23.59 -11.34
N LEU A 320 -19.00 24.39 -10.37
CA LEU A 320 -18.33 25.59 -9.89
C LEU A 320 -17.75 25.37 -8.49
N ILE A 321 -16.65 26.05 -8.19
CA ILE A 321 -16.14 26.11 -6.82
C ILE A 321 -16.87 27.27 -6.12
N ASN A 322 -17.77 26.94 -5.19
CA ASN A 322 -18.52 27.93 -4.43
C ASN A 322 -17.67 28.57 -3.33
N HIS A 323 -16.88 27.75 -2.62
CA HIS A 323 -15.95 28.26 -1.61
C HIS A 323 -14.78 27.33 -1.38
N VAL A 324 -13.69 27.90 -0.87
CA VAL A 324 -12.48 27.18 -0.49
C VAL A 324 -12.13 27.54 0.95
N HIS A 325 -11.59 26.56 1.68
CA HIS A 325 -10.83 26.84 2.89
C HIS A 325 -9.61 25.92 2.97
N ALA A 326 -8.56 26.40 3.62
CA ALA A 326 -7.30 25.69 3.74
C ALA A 326 -6.62 26.04 5.07
N GLY A 327 -5.68 25.19 5.48
CA GLY A 327 -4.94 25.41 6.71
C GLY A 327 -4.05 24.24 7.08
N SER A 328 -3.74 24.14 8.36
CA SER A 328 -2.90 23.07 8.90
C SER A 328 -3.74 21.93 9.46
N THR A 329 -3.21 20.73 9.41
CA THR A 329 -3.80 19.53 10.02
C THR A 329 -2.75 18.79 10.85
N GLU A 330 -3.18 18.30 12.02
CA GLU A 330 -2.41 17.41 12.87
C GLU A 330 -3.21 16.13 13.06
N TYR A 331 -2.65 14.98 12.68
CA TYR A 331 -3.31 13.68 12.78
C TYR A 331 -2.44 12.69 13.53
N ASP A 332 -2.98 12.09 14.59
CA ASP A 332 -2.26 11.15 15.46
C ASP A 332 -2.56 9.66 15.17
N GLY A 333 -3.43 9.38 14.19
CA GLY A 333 -3.92 8.03 13.88
C GLY A 333 -5.38 7.78 14.30
N ALA A 334 -5.92 8.59 15.21
CA ALA A 334 -7.30 8.47 15.68
C ALA A 334 -8.04 9.81 15.71
N LYS A 335 -7.34 10.91 15.94
CA LYS A 335 -7.88 12.26 15.99
C LYS A 335 -7.15 13.16 15.00
N MET A 336 -7.91 14.00 14.34
CA MET A 336 -7.40 15.03 13.44
C MET A 336 -7.83 16.40 13.94
N THR A 337 -6.89 17.31 14.10
CA THR A 337 -7.16 18.72 14.37
C THR A 337 -6.87 19.54 13.12
N GLU A 338 -7.88 20.21 12.59
CA GLU A 338 -7.78 21.11 11.45
C GLU A 338 -7.85 22.56 11.92
N LYS A 339 -6.84 23.36 11.61
CA LYS A 339 -6.83 24.80 11.89
C LYS A 339 -6.92 25.56 10.58
N VAL A 340 -8.00 26.31 10.39
CA VAL A 340 -8.26 27.04 9.15
C VAL A 340 -7.45 28.33 9.13
N ASN A 341 -6.54 28.46 8.17
CA ASN A 341 -5.67 29.63 8.00
C ASN A 341 -6.08 30.51 6.81
N ALA A 342 -6.91 30.00 5.91
CA ALA A 342 -7.46 30.73 4.78
C ALA A 342 -8.89 30.27 4.47
N SER A 343 -9.78 31.20 4.09
CA SER A 343 -11.13 30.89 3.62
C SER A 343 -11.63 31.96 2.64
N SER A 344 -12.40 31.53 1.64
CA SER A 344 -13.10 32.42 0.72
C SER A 344 -14.54 32.74 1.17
N LYS A 345 -15.01 32.21 2.31
CA LYS A 345 -16.35 32.49 2.84
C LYS A 345 -16.40 33.87 3.50
N SER A 346 -17.38 34.68 3.11
CA SER A 346 -17.71 35.94 3.79
C SER A 346 -18.55 35.70 5.04
N GLU A 347 -19.59 34.87 4.95
CA GLU A 347 -20.51 34.53 6.05
C GLU A 347 -20.13 33.19 6.71
N ASN A 348 -20.30 33.11 8.04
CA ASN A 348 -19.90 31.95 8.85
C ASN A 348 -18.45 31.51 8.54
N ASN A 349 -17.55 32.50 8.40
CA ASN A 349 -16.17 32.30 8.00
C ASN A 349 -15.42 31.46 9.05
N PRO A 350 -14.85 30.30 8.68
CA PRO A 350 -14.10 29.47 9.61
C PRO A 350 -12.67 29.96 9.87
N LEU A 351 -12.23 31.07 9.27
CA LEU A 351 -10.86 31.60 9.42
C LEU A 351 -10.45 31.74 10.89
N GLY A 352 -9.29 31.17 11.23
CA GLY A 352 -8.72 31.16 12.57
C GLY A 352 -9.31 30.09 13.51
N LYS A 353 -10.41 29.42 13.14
CA LYS A 353 -11.02 28.36 13.96
C LYS A 353 -10.24 27.05 13.85
N GLY A 354 -10.23 26.31 14.96
CA GLY A 354 -9.73 24.93 15.05
C GLY A 354 -10.89 23.95 15.21
N PHE A 355 -10.83 22.82 14.51
CA PHE A 355 -11.81 21.75 14.58
C PHE A 355 -11.11 20.44 14.89
N THR A 356 -11.60 19.71 15.89
CA THR A 356 -11.07 18.38 16.22
C THR A 356 -12.09 17.32 15.88
N PHE A 357 -11.65 16.31 15.14
CA PHE A 357 -12.45 15.19 14.67
C PHE A 357 -11.88 13.87 15.15
N ASN A 358 -12.75 12.92 15.47
CA ASN A 358 -12.38 11.51 15.49
C ASN A 358 -12.36 10.99 14.05
N VAL A 359 -11.25 10.37 13.65
CA VAL A 359 -11.01 9.86 12.31
C VAL A 359 -10.82 8.36 12.34
N GLN A 360 -11.59 7.64 11.52
CA GLN A 360 -11.47 6.21 11.33
C GLN A 360 -11.05 5.92 9.88
N PRO A 361 -9.76 5.72 9.62
CA PRO A 361 -9.28 5.44 8.28
C PRO A 361 -9.64 4.02 7.83
N SER A 362 -9.76 3.88 6.52
CA SER A 362 -9.89 2.63 5.77
C SER A 362 -9.08 2.79 4.47
N PRO A 363 -8.77 1.73 3.72
CA PRO A 363 -7.91 1.84 2.53
C PRO A 363 -8.38 2.86 1.50
N ASN A 364 -9.70 2.98 1.34
CA ASN A 364 -10.35 3.79 0.30
C ASN A 364 -11.19 4.93 0.84
N ALA A 365 -11.25 5.10 2.15
CA ALA A 365 -12.09 6.10 2.77
C ALA A 365 -11.61 6.42 4.18
N PHE A 366 -12.03 7.55 4.73
CA PHE A 366 -12.04 7.73 6.18
C PHE A 366 -13.39 8.28 6.61
N LEU A 367 -13.83 7.87 7.80
CA LEU A 367 -14.92 8.52 8.49
C LEU A 367 -14.33 9.61 9.38
N GLN A 368 -14.84 10.82 9.27
CA GLN A 368 -14.51 11.95 10.12
C GLN A 368 -15.76 12.33 10.90
N SER A 369 -15.68 12.29 12.23
CA SER A 369 -16.81 12.55 13.10
C SER A 369 -16.46 13.58 14.17
N GLY A 370 -17.40 14.46 14.51
CA GLY A 370 -17.21 15.53 15.46
C GLY A 370 -18.52 16.18 15.87
N LYS A 371 -18.43 17.30 16.56
CA LYS A 371 -19.57 18.13 16.94
C LYS A 371 -19.39 19.51 16.33
N ASN A 372 -20.47 20.06 15.78
CA ASN A 372 -20.47 21.45 15.36
C ASN A 372 -20.27 22.36 16.59
N PRO A 373 -19.24 23.22 16.61
CA PRO A 373 -18.98 24.09 17.77
C PRO A 373 -20.09 25.12 18.03
N GLU A 374 -20.90 25.47 17.03
CA GLU A 374 -21.88 26.55 17.12
C GLU A 374 -23.26 26.07 17.62
N ASN A 375 -23.66 24.84 17.28
CA ASN A 375 -24.99 24.32 17.61
C ASN A 375 -24.99 22.90 18.21
N GLY A 376 -23.82 22.28 18.38
CA GLY A 376 -23.68 20.97 19.01
C GLY A 376 -24.22 19.78 18.19
N THR A 377 -24.62 19.98 16.94
CA THR A 377 -25.09 18.87 16.10
C THR A 377 -23.95 17.93 15.73
N ASP A 378 -24.27 16.66 15.52
CA ASP A 378 -23.28 15.69 15.05
C ASP A 378 -22.80 16.03 13.63
N TRP A 379 -21.50 15.99 13.44
CA TRP A 379 -20.85 15.99 12.13
C TRP A 379 -20.33 14.60 11.86
N ASN A 380 -20.77 13.99 10.76
CA ASN A 380 -20.36 12.66 10.33
C ASN A 380 -20.14 12.67 8.82
N GLU A 381 -18.87 12.69 8.41
CA GLU A 381 -18.46 12.81 7.03
C GLU A 381 -17.72 11.56 6.60
N LYS A 382 -18.17 10.91 5.52
CA LYS A 382 -17.43 9.83 4.90
C LYS A 382 -16.75 10.33 3.63
N TRP A 383 -15.43 10.39 3.71
CA TRP A 383 -14.55 10.81 2.63
C TRP A 383 -14.02 9.57 1.92
N MET A 384 -14.29 9.45 0.62
CA MET A 384 -13.76 8.41 -0.26
C MET A 384 -12.55 8.94 -1.00
N ARG A 385 -11.52 8.12 -1.18
CA ARG A 385 -10.34 8.51 -1.96
C ARG A 385 -10.76 8.78 -3.41
N ALA A 386 -10.36 9.93 -3.94
CA ALA A 386 -10.74 10.40 -5.28
C ALA A 386 -9.92 9.76 -6.41
N THR A 387 -9.04 8.79 -6.08
CA THR A 387 -8.14 8.13 -7.03
C THR A 387 -8.39 6.62 -7.10
N LYS A 388 -7.86 5.99 -8.15
CA LYS A 388 -7.91 4.54 -8.32
C LYS A 388 -7.12 3.80 -7.23
N ASN A 389 -5.96 4.33 -6.87
CA ASN A 389 -5.03 3.68 -5.97
C ASN A 389 -5.46 3.92 -4.53
N THR A 390 -5.71 2.84 -3.80
CA THR A 390 -5.79 2.90 -2.35
C THR A 390 -4.38 3.22 -1.81
N PHE A 391 -4.30 3.86 -0.64
CA PHE A 391 -3.08 4.18 0.11
C PHE A 391 -1.74 4.01 -0.63
N ASN A 392 -1.15 5.10 -1.14
CA ASN A 392 0.24 5.11 -1.59
C ASN A 392 1.10 5.89 -0.59
N ARG A 393 2.10 5.22 0.01
CA ARG A 393 3.05 5.82 0.96
C ARG A 393 3.86 6.98 0.36
N THR A 394 3.94 7.10 -0.96
CA THR A 394 4.75 8.14 -1.62
C THR A 394 4.03 9.47 -1.78
N GLY A 395 2.74 9.59 -1.43
CA GLY A 395 2.03 10.89 -1.38
C GLY A 395 1.87 11.65 -2.70
N ILE A 396 2.34 11.11 -3.83
CA ILE A 396 2.10 11.66 -5.17
C ILE A 396 0.91 10.92 -5.76
N GLU A 397 -0.25 11.53 -5.62
CA GLU A 397 -1.49 11.05 -6.21
C GLU A 397 -1.55 11.44 -7.69
N GLY A 398 -0.92 10.59 -8.51
CA GLY A 398 -0.89 10.74 -9.96
C GLY A 398 0.17 11.74 -10.41
N VAL A 399 1.06 11.30 -11.30
CA VAL A 399 1.62 12.24 -12.29
C VAL A 399 0.47 12.49 -13.25
N TRP A 400 0.02 13.74 -13.37
CA TRP A 400 -0.96 14.15 -14.37
C TRP A 400 -0.29 14.12 -15.75
N GLY A 401 0.00 12.92 -16.24
CA GLY A 401 0.44 12.73 -17.60
C GLY A 401 -0.72 13.06 -18.54
N ARG A 402 -0.56 14.10 -19.36
CA ARG A 402 -1.46 14.29 -20.49
C ARG A 402 -1.22 13.15 -21.47
N GLU A 403 -2.26 12.40 -21.84
CA GLU A 403 -2.15 11.46 -22.97
C GLU A 403 -1.80 12.29 -24.21
N LEU A 404 -0.63 12.01 -24.79
CA LEU A 404 -0.19 12.59 -26.04
C LEU A 404 -0.65 11.69 -27.19
N ASP A 405 -0.54 12.17 -28.43
CA ASP A 405 -0.86 11.38 -29.64
C ASP A 405 -0.07 10.06 -29.71
N ASP A 406 1.08 10.02 -29.03
CA ASP A 406 1.87 8.81 -28.78
C ASP A 406 1.55 8.26 -27.38
N PRO A 407 0.87 7.10 -27.25
CA PRO A 407 0.51 6.50 -25.97
C PRO A 407 1.72 6.05 -25.14
N ASP A 408 2.91 6.00 -25.75
CA ASP A 408 4.18 5.64 -25.11
C ASP A 408 5.02 6.87 -24.72
N ARG A 409 4.45 8.08 -24.77
CA ARG A 409 5.08 9.31 -24.24
C ARG A 409 4.28 9.89 -23.09
N ILE A 410 4.99 10.38 -22.08
CA ILE A 410 4.42 11.10 -20.95
C ILE A 410 5.04 12.50 -20.93
N MET A 411 4.20 13.54 -20.95
CA MET A 411 4.58 14.87 -20.49
C MET A 411 4.26 14.91 -19.00
N VAL A 412 5.30 15.07 -18.17
CA VAL A 412 5.19 15.18 -16.70
C VAL A 412 4.83 16.60 -16.32
#